data_AF-A0A529MD58-F1
#
_entry.id   AF-A0A529MD58-F1
#
_cell.length_a   1.000
_cell.length_b   1.000
_cell.length_c   1.000
_cell.angle_alpha   90.00
_cell.angle_beta   90.00
_cell.angle_gamma   90.00
#
_symmetry.space_group_name_H-M   'P 1'
#
loop_
_entity.id
_entity.type
_entity.pdbx_description
1 polymer ?
#
loop_
_entity_poly.entity_id
_entity_poly.type
_entity_poly.pdbx_seq_one_letter_code
_entity_poly.pdbx_strand_id
1 'polypeptide(L)' 'REGVSELEAAAIVQAAVESTGVDATLFGILFGDHTAVGHAKSGNNRLKQGDVAYIEVGGRVDDYAAGL' A
#
# COMPACT_ATOMS: atom_id res chain seq x y z
N ARG A 1 -1.70 7.54 10.28
CA ARG A 1 -1.33 8.39 11.44
C ARG A 1 0.12 8.81 11.25
N GLU A 2 0.49 10.05 11.57
CA GLU A 2 1.90 10.46 11.51
C GLU A 2 2.79 9.48 12.30
N GLY A 3 3.96 9.18 11.76
CA GLY A 3 4.90 8.21 12.30
C GLY A 3 4.63 6.74 11.94
N VAL A 4 3.50 6.40 11.31
CA VAL A 4 3.29 5.03 10.79
C VAL A 4 4.30 4.72 9.70
N SER A 5 4.86 3.51 9.69
CA SER A 5 5.73 3.06 8.61
C SER A 5 4.92 2.65 7.38
N GLU A 6 5.56 2.67 6.22
CA GLU A 6 4.99 2.17 4.96
C GLU A 6 4.55 0.70 5.11
N LEU A 7 5.37 -0.15 5.75
CA LEU A 7 5.02 -1.55 6.01
C LEU A 7 3.80 -1.71 6.93
N GLU A 8 3.72 -0.95 8.02
CA GLU A 8 2.55 -0.97 8.91
C GLU A 8 1.29 -0.52 8.15
N ALA A 9 1.40 0.52 7.33
CA ALA A 9 0.29 1.00 6.50
C ALA A 9 -0.12 -0.04 5.43
N ALA A 10 0.85 -0.67 4.75
CA ALA A 10 0.59 -1.70 3.75
C ALA A 10 -0.13 -2.90 4.36
N ALA A 11 0.27 -3.35 5.55
CA ALA A 11 -0.39 -4.44 6.25
C ALA A 11 -1.85 -4.11 6.62
N ILE A 12 -2.13 -2.87 7.03
CA ILE A 12 -3.50 -2.41 7.32
C ILE A 12 -4.35 -2.42 6.05
N VAL A 13 -3.82 -1.92 4.93
CA VAL A 13 -4.53 -1.89 3.64
C VAL A 13 -4.79 -3.30 3.13
N GLN A 14 -3.78 -4.17 3.17
CA GLN A 14 -3.93 -5.58 2.79
C GLN A 14 -5.03 -6.26 3.59
N ALA A 15 -4.99 -6.16 4.92
CA ALA A 15 -6.02 -6.75 5.78
C ALA A 15 -7.43 -6.19 5.49
N ALA A 16 -7.53 -4.89 5.17
CA ALA A 16 -8.80 -4.28 4.80
C ALA A 16 -9.34 -4.84 3.47
N VAL A 17 -8.48 -5.03 2.46
CA VAL A 17 -8.85 -5.63 1.18
C VAL A 17 -9.27 -7.09 1.36
N GLU A 18 -8.48 -7.89 2.06
CA GLU A 18 -8.79 -9.30 2.32
C GLU A 18 -10.12 -9.47 3.07
N SER A 19 -10.46 -8.54 3.98
CA SER A 19 -11.74 -8.57 4.71
C SER A 19 -12.97 -8.42 3.82
N THR A 20 -12.80 -7.99 2.56
CA THR A 20 -13.88 -7.89 1.56
C THR A 20 -14.09 -9.18 0.75
N GLY A 21 -13.27 -10.22 0.99
CA GLY A 21 -13.28 -11.46 0.22
C GLY A 21 -12.42 -11.45 -1.04
N VAL A 22 -11.64 -10.39 -1.25
CA VAL A 22 -10.66 -10.27 -2.34
C VAL A 22 -9.38 -11.03 -1.98
N ASP A 23 -8.85 -11.85 -2.89
CA ASP A 23 -7.50 -12.40 -2.76
C ASP A 23 -6.49 -11.31 -3.09
N ALA A 24 -5.69 -10.95 -2.10
CA ALA A 24 -4.94 -9.73 -2.10
C ALA A 24 -3.51 -10.02 -2.65
N THR A 25 -3.17 -9.49 -3.83
CA THR A 25 -1.96 -9.91 -4.58
C THR A 25 -0.91 -8.81 -4.76
N LEU A 26 -1.23 -7.55 -4.47
CA LEU A 26 -0.34 -6.40 -4.69
C LEU A 26 -0.63 -5.28 -3.68
N PHE A 27 0.36 -4.91 -2.87
CA PHE A 27 0.29 -3.80 -1.91
C PHE A 27 1.59 -3.02 -1.89
N GLY A 28 1.51 -1.73 -2.17
CA GLY A 28 2.64 -0.81 -2.09
C GLY A 28 2.20 0.51 -1.48
N ILE A 29 2.74 0.85 -0.32
CA ILE A 29 2.61 2.17 0.30
C ILE A 29 3.99 2.86 0.29
N LEU A 30 4.06 4.08 -0.22
CA LEU A 30 5.30 4.87 -0.24
C LEU A 30 5.01 6.30 0.24
N PHE A 31 5.92 6.88 1.01
CA PHE A 31 5.78 8.24 1.55
C PHE A 31 6.90 9.17 1.10
N GLY A 32 6.55 10.43 0.80
CA GLY A 32 7.50 11.49 0.48
C GLY A 32 8.37 11.12 -0.73
N ASP A 33 9.68 11.25 -0.61
CA ASP A 33 10.63 11.02 -1.72
C ASP A 33 10.61 9.59 -2.26
N HIS A 34 10.16 8.59 -1.48
CA HIS A 34 10.00 7.22 -1.98
C HIS A 34 8.97 7.14 -3.11
N THR A 35 7.99 8.05 -3.15
CA THR A 35 6.98 8.09 -4.21
C THR A 35 7.55 8.43 -5.59
N ALA A 36 8.78 8.95 -5.66
CA ALA A 36 9.44 9.28 -6.93
C ALA A 36 9.92 8.04 -7.71
N VAL A 37 10.00 6.87 -7.05
CA VAL A 37 10.40 5.61 -7.67
C VAL A 37 9.17 4.71 -7.81
N GLY A 38 8.66 4.59 -9.04
CA GLY A 38 7.51 3.75 -9.34
C GLY A 38 7.74 2.29 -8.91
N HIS A 39 6.72 1.69 -8.30
CA HIS A 39 6.74 0.31 -7.78
C HIS A 39 7.89 0.01 -6.78
N ALA A 40 8.44 1.02 -6.10
CA ALA A 40 9.32 0.75 -4.97
C ALA A 40 8.59 -0.04 -3.89
N LYS A 41 9.32 -0.86 -3.15
CA LYS A 41 8.75 -1.68 -2.07
C LYS A 41 8.62 -0.84 -0.81
N SER A 42 7.48 -0.97 -0.13
CA SER A 42 7.27 -0.42 1.21
C SER A 42 8.38 -0.86 2.16
N GLY A 43 8.86 0.07 2.98
CA GLY A 43 9.89 -0.19 3.98
C GLY A 43 9.55 0.41 5.34
N ASN A 44 10.61 0.69 6.11
CA ASN A 44 10.48 1.30 7.44
C ASN A 44 10.41 2.83 7.39
N ASN A 45 10.33 3.45 6.20
CA ASN A 45 10.12 4.89 6.08
C ASN A 45 8.78 5.26 6.73
N ARG A 46 8.74 6.41 7.41
CA ARG A 46 7.61 6.81 8.27
C ARG A 46 6.95 8.07 7.74
N LEU A 47 5.62 8.05 7.71
CA LEU A 47 4.79 9.16 7.27
C LEU A 47 5.04 10.41 8.12
N LYS A 48 5.33 11.53 7.46
CA LYS A 48 5.49 12.86 8.06
C LYS A 48 4.42 13.80 7.54
N GLN A 49 4.11 14.86 8.31
CA GLN A 49 3.23 15.90 7.82
C GLN A 49 3.76 16.53 6.52
N GLY A 50 2.90 16.61 5.49
CA GLY A 50 3.25 17.17 4.19
C GLY A 50 3.75 16.16 3.17
N ASP A 51 3.99 14.91 3.56
CA ASP A 51 4.34 13.85 2.61
C ASP A 51 3.19 13.58 1.63
N VAL A 52 3.55 13.38 0.36
CA VAL A 52 2.69 12.67 -0.59
C VAL A 52 2.72 11.19 -0.23
N ALA A 53 1.56 10.53 -0.30
CA ALA A 53 1.46 9.08 -0.17
C ALA A 53 1.08 8.47 -1.53
N TYR A 54 1.91 7.56 -2.02
CA TYR A 54 1.55 6.66 -3.11
C TYR A 54 0.98 5.37 -2.52
N ILE A 55 -0.12 4.90 -3.12
CA ILE A 55 -0.86 3.72 -2.69
C ILE A 55 -1.11 2.90 -3.94
N GLU A 56 -0.59 1.69 -3.95
CA GLU A 56 -0.85 0.67 -4.96
C GLU A 56 -1.59 -0.49 -4.31
N VAL A 57 -2.73 -0.86 -4.87
CA VAL A 57 -3.57 -1.95 -4.37
C VAL A 57 -4.05 -2.78 -5.54
N GLY A 58 -3.85 -4.09 -5.45
CA GLY A 58 -4.39 -5.04 -6.41
C GLY A 58 -4.76 -6.37 -5.79
N GLY A 59 -5.72 -7.03 -6.43
CA GLY A 59 -6.23 -8.31 -5.97
C GLY A 59 -7.06 -9.01 -7.03
N ARG A 60 -7.63 -10.14 -6.65
CA ARG A 60 -8.38 -11.04 -7.51
C ARG A 60 -9.72 -11.44 -6.88
N VAL A 61 -10.73 -11.53 -7.74
CA VAL A 61 -12.05 -12.11 -7.44
C VAL A 61 -12.44 -12.99 -8.62
N ASP A 62 -12.84 -14.24 -8.36
CA ASP A 62 -13.27 -15.21 -9.39
C ASP A 62 -12.29 -15.31 -10.58
N ASP A 63 -10.98 -15.36 -10.29
CA ASP A 63 -9.87 -15.38 -11.25
C ASP A 63 -9.64 -14.09 -12.07
N TYR A 64 -10.44 -13.04 -11.88
CA TYR A 64 -10.22 -11.72 -12.49
C TYR A 64 -9.37 -10.83 -11.59
N ALA A 65 -8.32 -10.22 -12.16
CA ALA A 65 -7.44 -9.31 -11.44
C ALA A 65 -7.78 -7.83 -11.75
N ALA A 66 -7.69 -6.99 -10.73
CA ALA A 66 -7.73 -5.54 -10.86
C ALA A 66 -6.65 -4.92 -9.97
N GLY A 67 -6.14 -3.76 -10.37
CA GLY A 67 -5.17 -3.00 -9.60
C GLY A 67 -5.27 -1.50 -9.90
N LEU A 68 -4.93 -0.69 -8.90
CA LEU A 68 -4.85 0.77 -8.96
C LEU A 68 -3.54 1.25 -8.34
#